data_AF-A0A9J6QZY3-F1
#
_entry.id   AF-A0A9J6QZY3-F1
#
_cell.length_a   1.000
_cell.length_b   1.000
_cell.length_c   1.000
_cell.angle_alpha   90.00
_cell.angle_beta   90.00
_cell.angle_gamma   90.00
#
_symmetry.space_group_name_H-M   'P 1'
#
loop_
_entity.id
_entity.type
_entity.pdbx_description
1 polymer ?
#
loop_
_entity_poly.entity_id
_entity_poly.type
_entity_poly.pdbx_seq_one_letter_code
_entity_poly.pdbx_strand_id
1 'polypeptide(L)'
;MDYKEFNVGLPIKGNNVKAVEGIVQYDTANIVNVRLIDETAPFNFTGYTDVIFEVLKPDGTRIVDTEGDNLQILDPSKGMISFILQGQMTLLPGTHYCTITLYANGLKMTTARMNYFVGESIDDINSTGLTSETDYPLLQQMLAQHSLIKEAERERIDAETRRRLAEAKREQTISEFVAESEETIAAAREYMEQAKAWAEAAQLIALGEPLPVVLQGELKQRLKNINCGEFNEADTDKVVMRHGLDSDLPELSIGEMAITQTGSLYAGLDTGNVLLNGVFTAGAEAPDNKRLLWIDTAHANAVKWYDGAQWQGIATATFG
;
A
#
# COMPACT_ATOMS: atom_id res chain seq x y z
N MET A 1 -16.92 -2.18 46.98
CA MET A 1 -18.14 -1.37 47.13
C MET A 1 -18.91 -1.99 48.27
N ASP A 2 -19.24 -1.20 49.27
CA ASP A 2 -20.00 -1.68 50.42
C ASP A 2 -21.49 -1.51 50.11
N TYR A 3 -22.29 -2.52 50.44
CA TYR A 3 -23.74 -2.47 50.25
C TYR A 3 -24.39 -1.57 51.29
N LYS A 4 -25.48 -0.90 50.90
CA LYS A 4 -26.32 -0.16 51.85
C LYS A 4 -27.33 -1.13 52.45
N GLU A 5 -27.12 -1.47 53.72
CA GLU A 5 -27.93 -2.46 54.42
C GLU A 5 -29.00 -1.82 55.33
N PHE A 6 -30.24 -2.30 55.18
CA PHE A 6 -31.38 -1.89 55.99
C PHE A 6 -31.91 -3.09 56.77
N ASN A 7 -31.92 -3.01 58.10
CA ASN A 7 -32.36 -4.10 58.96
C ASN A 7 -33.77 -3.84 59.50
N VAL A 8 -34.73 -4.74 59.22
CA VAL A 8 -36.14 -4.56 59.56
C VAL A 8 -36.70 -5.80 60.27
N GLY A 9 -37.43 -5.60 61.37
CA GLY A 9 -38.21 -6.65 62.02
C GLY A 9 -39.67 -6.60 61.58
N LEU A 10 -40.17 -7.69 60.97
CA LEU A 10 -41.56 -7.81 60.51
C LEU A 10 -42.35 -8.81 61.36
N PRO A 11 -43.43 -8.36 62.03
CA PRO A 11 -44.29 -9.27 62.77
C PRO A 11 -45.16 -10.11 61.82
N ILE A 12 -45.40 -11.37 62.18
CA ILE A 12 -46.24 -12.29 61.38
C ILE A 12 -47.74 -12.17 61.68
N LYS A 13 -48.12 -11.78 62.91
CA LYS A 13 -49.53 -11.66 63.36
C LYS A 13 -49.98 -10.21 63.54
N GLY A 14 -49.04 -9.29 63.77
CA GLY A 14 -49.34 -7.88 64.00
C GLY A 14 -49.48 -7.10 62.69
N ASN A 15 -50.30 -6.06 62.67
CA ASN A 15 -50.48 -5.19 61.50
C ASN A 15 -49.55 -3.97 61.51
N ASN A 16 -48.40 -4.06 62.17
CA ASN A 16 -47.46 -2.94 62.29
C ASN A 16 -46.66 -2.81 61.01
N VAL A 17 -47.02 -1.83 60.18
CA VAL A 17 -46.30 -1.51 58.94
C VAL A 17 -44.93 -0.93 59.28
N LYS A 18 -43.89 -1.41 58.59
CA LYS A 18 -42.52 -0.87 58.67
C LYS A 18 -42.17 -0.11 57.40
N ALA A 19 -41.45 0.99 57.52
CA ALA A 19 -41.01 1.79 56.38
C ALA A 19 -39.47 1.81 56.32
N VAL A 20 -38.91 1.65 55.12
CA VAL A 20 -37.48 1.82 54.80
C VAL A 20 -37.30 3.07 53.97
N GLU A 21 -36.40 3.95 54.39
CA GLU A 21 -36.11 5.22 53.73
C GLU A 21 -34.66 5.29 53.24
N GLY A 22 -34.39 6.20 52.30
CA GLY A 22 -33.05 6.46 51.80
C GLY A 22 -32.61 5.59 50.63
N ILE A 23 -33.53 4.91 49.95
CA ILE A 23 -33.26 4.26 48.65
C ILE A 23 -33.38 5.33 47.57
N VAL A 24 -32.42 5.42 46.65
CA VAL A 24 -32.44 6.35 45.53
C VAL A 24 -32.72 5.60 44.23
N GLN A 25 -33.38 6.27 43.29
CA GLN A 25 -33.66 5.73 41.97
C GLN A 25 -32.38 5.26 41.27
N TYR A 26 -32.45 4.13 40.57
CA TYR A 26 -31.32 3.50 39.86
C TYR A 26 -30.21 2.90 40.73
N ASP A 27 -30.25 3.04 42.05
CA ASP A 27 -29.31 2.33 42.92
C ASP A 27 -29.47 0.81 42.77
N THR A 28 -28.34 0.11 42.72
CA THR A 28 -28.26 -1.36 42.62
C THR A 28 -27.65 -2.03 43.86
N ALA A 29 -27.14 -1.25 44.81
CA ALA A 29 -26.40 -1.73 45.98
C ALA A 29 -27.20 -1.68 47.29
N ASN A 30 -28.54 -1.72 47.22
CA ASN A 30 -29.41 -1.68 48.40
C ASN A 30 -29.82 -3.09 48.83
N ILE A 31 -29.59 -3.43 50.10
CA ILE A 31 -29.97 -4.72 50.69
C ILE A 31 -30.91 -4.47 51.87
N VAL A 32 -32.04 -5.16 51.90
CA VAL A 32 -32.98 -5.16 53.03
C VAL A 32 -32.96 -6.52 53.73
N ASN A 33 -32.42 -6.53 54.95
CA ASN A 33 -32.40 -7.69 55.82
C ASN A 33 -33.65 -7.69 56.71
N VAL A 34 -34.51 -8.68 56.51
CA VAL A 34 -35.76 -8.85 57.24
C VAL A 34 -35.63 -9.97 58.26
N ARG A 35 -36.06 -9.69 59.49
CA ARG A 35 -36.30 -10.70 60.53
C ARG A 35 -37.79 -10.87 60.77
N LEU A 36 -38.32 -12.07 60.56
CA LEU A 36 -39.69 -12.43 60.91
C LEU A 36 -39.81 -12.67 62.41
N ILE A 37 -40.82 -12.07 63.04
CA ILE A 37 -41.01 -12.07 64.49
C ILE A 37 -42.43 -12.53 64.81
N ASP A 38 -42.57 -13.49 65.75
CA ASP A 38 -43.83 -13.83 66.38
C ASP A 38 -43.84 -13.26 67.80
N GLU A 39 -44.63 -12.22 68.01
CA GLU A 39 -44.69 -11.42 69.25
C GLU A 39 -43.33 -10.84 69.67
N THR A 40 -42.49 -11.63 70.34
CA THR A 40 -41.16 -11.23 70.84
C THR A 40 -40.04 -12.17 70.42
N ALA A 41 -40.36 -13.33 69.84
CA ALA A 41 -39.38 -14.34 69.44
C ALA A 41 -39.19 -14.37 67.90
N PRO A 42 -37.99 -14.73 67.41
CA PRO A 42 -37.79 -15.01 65.99
C PRO A 42 -38.73 -16.11 65.52
N PHE A 43 -39.37 -15.90 64.37
CA PHE A 43 -40.25 -16.89 63.79
C PHE A 43 -39.44 -17.91 62.99
N ASN A 44 -39.50 -19.17 63.43
CA ASN A 44 -38.87 -20.27 62.71
C ASN A 44 -39.77 -20.75 61.58
N PHE A 45 -39.30 -20.61 60.34
CA PHE A 45 -39.99 -21.10 59.13
C PHE A 45 -39.25 -22.26 58.46
N THR A 46 -38.46 -23.02 59.21
CA THR A 46 -37.85 -24.26 58.72
C THR A 46 -38.95 -25.25 58.30
N GLY A 47 -38.86 -25.77 57.08
CA GLY A 47 -39.83 -26.72 56.52
C GLY A 47 -40.99 -26.08 55.74
N TYR A 48 -40.98 -24.76 55.55
CA TYR A 48 -41.87 -24.08 54.61
C TYR A 48 -41.40 -24.36 53.17
N THR A 49 -42.35 -24.53 52.26
CA THR A 49 -42.06 -24.94 50.88
C THR A 49 -41.62 -23.77 50.01
N ASP A 50 -42.24 -22.59 50.20
CA ASP A 50 -41.99 -21.43 49.34
C ASP A 50 -42.04 -20.14 50.15
N VAL A 51 -41.11 -19.23 49.84
CA VAL A 51 -41.07 -17.85 50.32
C VAL A 51 -41.20 -16.93 49.12
N ILE A 52 -42.27 -16.15 49.09
CA ILE A 52 -42.59 -15.22 48.00
C ILE A 52 -42.49 -13.79 48.52
N PHE A 53 -41.75 -12.95 47.80
CA PHE A 53 -41.70 -11.52 48.01
C PHE A 53 -42.47 -10.81 46.90
N GLU A 54 -43.48 -10.04 47.27
CA GLU A 54 -44.28 -9.26 46.33
C GLU A 54 -44.10 -7.77 46.62
N VAL A 55 -43.84 -7.00 45.57
CA VAL A 55 -43.72 -5.55 45.58
C VAL A 55 -44.79 -4.96 44.66
N LEU A 56 -45.63 -4.09 45.20
CA LEU A 56 -46.51 -3.21 44.45
C LEU A 56 -45.80 -1.87 44.22
N LYS A 57 -45.57 -1.53 42.95
CA LYS A 57 -44.96 -0.27 42.54
C LYS A 57 -45.97 0.88 42.56
N PRO A 58 -45.49 2.14 42.58
CA PRO A 58 -46.35 3.34 42.48
C PRO A 58 -47.24 3.38 41.21
N ASP A 59 -46.80 2.76 40.11
CA ASP A 59 -47.56 2.65 38.85
C ASP A 59 -48.69 1.61 38.90
N GLY A 60 -48.85 0.88 40.01
CA GLY A 60 -49.83 -0.18 40.20
C GLY A 60 -49.43 -1.55 39.65
N THR A 61 -48.28 -1.65 38.98
CA THR A 61 -47.73 -2.94 38.54
C THR A 61 -46.97 -3.64 39.68
N ARG A 62 -46.75 -4.94 39.53
CA ARG A 62 -46.24 -5.79 40.61
C ARG A 62 -44.99 -6.54 40.19
N ILE A 63 -44.07 -6.69 41.12
CA ILE A 63 -42.89 -7.55 41.01
C ILE A 63 -43.09 -8.68 42.02
N VAL A 64 -42.95 -9.91 41.55
CA VAL A 64 -43.00 -11.10 42.40
C VAL A 64 -41.67 -11.79 42.25
N ASP A 65 -41.03 -12.07 43.38
CA ASP A 65 -39.75 -12.76 43.43
C ASP A 65 -39.82 -13.94 44.40
N THR A 66 -39.02 -14.96 44.11
CA THR A 66 -38.87 -16.19 44.88
C THR A 66 -37.40 -16.40 45.21
N GLU A 67 -37.09 -17.38 46.08
CA GLU A 67 -35.70 -17.70 46.42
C GLU A 67 -34.83 -17.93 45.17
N GLY A 68 -33.69 -17.23 45.11
CA GLY A 68 -32.70 -17.40 44.04
C GLY A 68 -32.13 -16.08 43.52
N ASP A 69 -32.99 -15.22 42.98
CA ASP A 69 -32.54 -14.01 42.25
C ASP A 69 -32.26 -12.85 43.21
N ASN A 70 -33.30 -12.15 43.67
CA ASN A 70 -33.14 -11.03 44.60
C ASN A 70 -33.53 -11.38 46.03
N LEU A 71 -34.06 -12.59 46.28
CA LEU A 71 -34.44 -13.10 47.58
C LEU A 71 -33.47 -14.19 48.03
N GLN A 72 -32.85 -13.99 49.20
CA GLN A 72 -31.98 -14.98 49.83
C GLN A 72 -32.47 -15.31 51.24
N ILE A 73 -32.64 -16.60 51.51
CA ILE A 73 -32.97 -17.08 52.86
C ILE A 73 -31.66 -17.26 53.62
N LEU A 74 -31.40 -16.40 54.62
CA LEU A 74 -30.14 -16.44 55.38
C LEU A 74 -30.16 -17.48 56.49
N ASP A 75 -31.23 -17.51 57.29
CA ASP A 75 -31.39 -18.45 58.41
C ASP A 75 -32.89 -18.66 58.71
N PRO A 76 -33.49 -19.76 58.23
CA PRO A 76 -34.90 -20.08 58.46
C PRO A 76 -35.24 -20.26 59.93
N SER A 77 -34.29 -20.76 60.74
CA SER A 77 -34.50 -21.04 62.16
C SER A 77 -34.62 -19.78 63.00
N LYS A 78 -34.00 -18.69 62.53
CA LYS A 78 -34.02 -17.36 63.15
C LYS A 78 -34.89 -16.35 62.41
N GLY A 79 -35.66 -16.79 61.43
CA GLY A 79 -36.57 -15.92 60.70
C GLY A 79 -35.88 -14.92 59.76
N MET A 80 -34.63 -15.17 59.32
CA MET A 80 -33.84 -14.17 58.58
C MET A 80 -33.91 -14.38 57.07
N ILE A 81 -34.33 -13.32 56.36
CA ILE A 81 -34.42 -13.25 54.90
C ILE A 81 -33.73 -11.96 54.46
N SER A 82 -33.02 -11.98 53.34
CA SER A 82 -32.38 -10.81 52.74
C SER A 82 -32.90 -10.59 51.33
N PHE A 83 -33.09 -9.33 50.97
CA PHE A 83 -33.56 -8.93 49.65
C PHE A 83 -32.67 -7.85 49.05
N ILE A 84 -32.29 -8.02 47.78
CA ILE A 84 -31.53 -7.02 47.04
C ILE A 84 -32.52 -6.16 46.26
N LEU A 85 -32.60 -4.87 46.58
CA LEU A 85 -33.44 -3.92 45.84
C LEU A 85 -32.67 -3.39 44.64
N GLN A 86 -32.98 -3.90 43.44
CA GLN A 86 -32.34 -3.49 42.20
C GLN A 86 -33.30 -3.46 41.00
N GLY A 87 -32.86 -2.81 39.92
CA GLY A 87 -33.55 -2.79 38.63
C GLY A 87 -34.96 -2.21 38.71
N GLN A 88 -35.97 -3.03 38.40
CA GLN A 88 -37.37 -2.59 38.39
C GLN A 88 -37.90 -2.18 39.77
N MET A 89 -37.25 -2.62 40.86
CA MET A 89 -37.64 -2.27 42.23
C MET A 89 -37.21 -0.86 42.64
N THR A 90 -36.23 -0.26 41.97
CA THR A 90 -35.73 1.10 42.24
C THR A 90 -35.95 2.04 41.05
N LEU A 91 -36.70 1.61 40.03
CA LEU A 91 -36.86 2.38 38.79
C LEU A 91 -37.81 3.57 38.93
N LEU A 92 -38.89 3.43 39.69
CA LEU A 92 -39.90 4.49 39.82
C LEU A 92 -39.74 5.21 41.16
N PRO A 93 -39.76 6.55 41.21
CA PRO A 93 -39.78 7.26 42.47
C PRO A 93 -41.14 7.11 43.15
N GLY A 94 -41.13 7.06 44.48
CA GLY A 94 -42.33 6.95 45.32
C GLY A 94 -42.38 5.74 46.26
N THR A 95 -43.53 5.58 46.92
CA THR A 95 -43.74 4.54 47.92
C THR A 95 -44.08 3.20 47.27
N HIS A 96 -43.23 2.21 47.53
CA HIS A 96 -43.46 0.81 47.17
C HIS A 96 -44.02 0.07 48.38
N TYR A 97 -44.97 -0.82 48.14
CA TYR A 97 -45.59 -1.65 49.18
C TYR A 97 -45.19 -3.10 48.99
N CYS A 98 -44.70 -3.73 50.05
CA CYS A 98 -44.13 -5.06 50.00
C CYS A 98 -44.78 -5.98 51.02
N THR A 99 -44.89 -7.25 50.65
CA THR A 99 -45.33 -8.31 51.54
C THR A 99 -44.51 -9.57 51.32
N ILE A 100 -44.24 -10.29 52.40
CA ILE A 100 -43.64 -11.62 52.34
C ILE A 100 -44.76 -12.63 52.58
N THR A 101 -44.85 -13.62 51.71
CA THR A 101 -45.79 -14.73 51.85
C THR A 101 -45.02 -16.03 52.01
N LEU A 102 -45.38 -16.81 53.02
CA LEU A 102 -44.84 -18.13 53.31
C LEU A 102 -45.90 -19.20 53.00
N TYR A 103 -45.49 -20.27 52.32
CA TYR A 103 -46.33 -21.44 52.04
C TYR A 103 -45.82 -22.67 52.80
N ALA A 104 -46.73 -23.41 53.41
CA ALA A 104 -46.43 -24.71 54.03
C ALA A 104 -47.69 -25.59 54.03
N ASN A 105 -47.56 -26.86 53.64
CA ASN A 105 -48.63 -27.87 53.71
C ASN A 105 -49.98 -27.41 53.10
N GLY A 106 -49.94 -26.64 52.00
CA GLY A 106 -51.14 -26.10 51.35
C GLY A 106 -51.78 -24.89 52.05
N LEU A 107 -51.19 -24.39 53.13
CA LEU A 107 -51.59 -23.17 53.84
C LEU A 107 -50.70 -22.00 53.41
N LYS A 108 -51.32 -20.82 53.28
CA LYS A 108 -50.67 -19.55 52.96
C LYS A 108 -50.69 -18.64 54.18
N MET A 109 -49.54 -18.07 54.54
CA MET A 109 -49.41 -17.03 55.55
C MET A 109 -48.72 -15.81 54.95
N THR A 110 -49.27 -14.61 55.16
CA THR A 110 -48.67 -13.36 54.69
C THR A 110 -48.30 -12.49 55.88
N THR A 111 -47.08 -11.96 55.89
CA THR A 111 -46.54 -11.14 56.99
C THR A 111 -47.20 -9.75 57.03
N ALA A 112 -46.88 -8.96 58.06
CA ALA A 112 -47.14 -7.53 58.02
C ALA A 112 -46.55 -6.87 56.76
N ARG A 113 -47.17 -5.79 56.30
CA ARG A 113 -46.69 -5.01 55.17
C ARG A 113 -45.40 -4.26 55.53
N MET A 114 -44.45 -4.25 54.61
CA MET A 114 -43.27 -3.41 54.64
C MET A 114 -43.36 -2.43 53.48
N ASN A 115 -43.07 -1.17 53.71
CA ASN A 115 -43.03 -0.16 52.66
C ASN A 115 -41.58 0.31 52.50
N TYR A 116 -41.21 0.70 51.31
CA TYR A 116 -39.96 1.45 51.10
C TYR A 116 -40.20 2.62 50.17
N PHE A 117 -39.46 3.71 50.39
CA PHE A 117 -39.55 4.91 49.59
C PHE A 117 -38.31 5.05 48.71
N VAL A 118 -38.54 5.17 47.40
CA VAL A 118 -37.50 5.46 46.41
C VAL A 118 -37.52 6.96 46.15
N GLY A 119 -36.44 7.65 46.55
CA GLY A 119 -36.21 9.04 46.19
C GLY A 119 -35.82 9.18 44.73
N GLU A 120 -36.25 10.26 44.09
CA GLU A 120 -35.83 10.61 42.74
C GLU A 120 -34.32 10.84 42.70
N SER A 121 -33.64 10.29 41.68
CA SER A 121 -32.23 10.61 41.47
C SER A 121 -32.11 12.05 41.00
N ILE A 122 -31.04 12.72 41.42
CA ILE A 122 -30.70 14.05 40.89
C ILE A 122 -30.40 13.96 39.37
N ASP A 123 -30.02 12.77 38.90
CA ASP A 123 -29.72 12.47 37.50
C ASP A 123 -30.99 12.27 36.63
N ASP A 124 -32.12 12.91 36.97
CA ASP A 124 -33.35 12.81 36.17
C ASP A 124 -33.07 13.14 34.69
N ILE A 125 -33.44 12.19 33.83
CA ILE A 125 -33.26 12.17 32.38
C ILE A 125 -34.11 13.29 31.73
N ASN A 126 -35.11 13.82 32.44
CA ASN A 126 -35.89 14.99 32.02
C ASN A 126 -35.39 16.32 32.60
N SER A 127 -34.25 16.33 33.29
CA SER A 127 -33.63 17.59 33.69
C SER A 127 -33.21 18.37 32.44
N THR A 128 -33.94 19.45 32.16
CA THR A 128 -33.58 20.47 31.15
C THR A 128 -32.30 21.24 31.51
N GLY A 129 -31.53 20.77 32.51
CA GLY A 129 -30.39 21.46 33.10
C GLY A 129 -29.05 21.19 32.43
N LEU A 130 -28.88 20.04 31.77
CA LEU A 130 -27.65 19.71 31.03
C LEU A 130 -27.82 20.19 29.58
N THR A 131 -27.38 21.42 29.32
CA THR A 131 -27.59 22.09 28.02
C THR A 131 -26.30 22.35 27.25
N SER A 132 -25.13 22.08 27.84
CA SER A 132 -23.83 22.37 27.25
C SER A 132 -22.93 21.14 27.16
N GLU A 133 -22.12 21.05 26.11
CA GLU A 133 -21.09 20.02 25.92
C GLU A 133 -20.04 20.00 27.06
N THR A 134 -19.92 21.08 27.83
CA THR A 134 -19.06 21.18 29.03
C THR A 134 -19.56 20.38 30.22
N ASP A 135 -20.83 19.98 30.21
CA ASP A 135 -21.48 19.41 31.38
C ASP A 135 -21.23 17.90 31.49
N TYR A 136 -20.51 17.31 30.51
CA TYR A 136 -20.15 15.90 30.44
C TYR A 136 -18.63 15.69 30.46
N PRO A 137 -17.93 15.97 31.57
CA PRO A 137 -16.47 15.90 31.65
C PRO A 137 -15.91 14.50 31.34
N LEU A 138 -16.64 13.43 31.71
CA LEU A 138 -16.24 12.06 31.39
C LEU A 138 -16.27 11.79 29.88
N LEU A 139 -17.31 12.27 29.18
CA LEU A 139 -17.42 12.12 27.73
C LEU A 139 -16.30 12.90 27.02
N GLN A 140 -16.00 14.11 27.48
CA GLN A 140 -14.88 14.90 26.98
C GLN A 140 -13.54 14.18 27.18
N GLN A 141 -13.34 13.55 28.33
CA GLN A 141 -12.13 12.76 28.60
C GLN A 141 -12.04 11.53 27.67
N MET A 142 -13.14 10.84 27.42
CA MET A 142 -13.17 9.72 26.48
C MET A 142 -12.87 10.18 25.05
N LEU A 143 -13.43 11.31 24.60
CA LEU A 143 -13.15 11.90 23.29
C LEU A 143 -11.68 12.29 23.14
N ALA A 144 -11.09 12.89 24.18
CA ALA A 144 -9.67 13.21 24.21
C ALA A 144 -8.79 11.95 24.11
N GLN A 145 -9.11 10.89 24.86
CA GLN A 145 -8.40 9.61 24.77
C GLN A 145 -8.52 8.97 23.38
N HIS A 146 -9.71 8.97 22.80
CA HIS A 146 -9.93 8.46 21.44
C HIS A 146 -9.11 9.22 20.39
N SER A 147 -8.97 10.54 20.58
CA SER A 147 -8.18 11.38 19.67
C SER A 147 -6.69 11.03 19.74
N LEU A 148 -6.16 10.81 20.94
CA LEU A 148 -4.78 10.36 21.16
C LEU A 148 -4.52 8.97 20.55
N ILE A 149 -5.44 8.03 20.75
CA ILE A 149 -5.33 6.67 20.16
C ILE A 149 -5.31 6.74 18.64
N LYS A 150 -6.16 7.58 18.05
CA LYS A 150 -6.24 7.76 16.59
C LYS A 150 -4.94 8.31 16.01
N GLU A 151 -4.30 9.25 16.71
CA GLU A 151 -3.03 9.83 16.29
C GLU A 151 -1.89 8.82 16.38
N ALA A 152 -1.78 8.08 17.49
CA ALA A 152 -0.80 7.02 17.65
C ALA A 152 -0.94 5.90 16.58
N GLU A 153 -2.18 5.52 16.24
CA GLU A 153 -2.42 4.51 15.21
C GLU A 153 -2.02 5.01 13.82
N ARG A 154 -2.24 6.29 13.52
CA ARG A 154 -1.78 6.90 12.28
C ARG A 154 -0.25 6.85 12.15
N GLU A 155 0.47 7.20 13.22
CA GLU A 155 1.94 7.13 13.23
C GLU A 155 2.45 5.70 13.01
N ARG A 156 1.79 4.70 13.61
CA ARG A 156 2.11 3.28 13.41
C ARG A 156 1.92 2.86 11.95
N ILE A 157 0.82 3.27 11.32
CA ILE A 157 0.52 2.98 9.91
C ILE A 157 1.56 3.64 9.00
N ASP A 158 1.93 4.90 9.26
CA ASP A 158 2.93 5.62 8.48
C ASP A 158 4.33 5.00 8.63
N ALA A 159 4.68 4.51 9.82
CA ALA A 159 5.91 3.77 10.06
C ALA A 159 5.93 2.41 9.32
N GLU A 160 4.83 1.66 9.37
CA GLU A 160 4.71 0.37 8.68
C GLU A 160 4.75 0.55 7.15
N THR A 161 4.12 1.61 6.63
CA THR A 161 4.16 1.95 5.20
C THR A 161 5.58 2.27 4.75
N ARG A 162 6.33 3.05 5.54
CA ARG A 162 7.76 3.33 5.28
C ARG A 162 8.60 2.07 5.28
N ARG A 163 8.38 1.15 6.23
CA ARG A 163 9.08 -0.16 6.26
C ARG A 163 8.83 -0.96 4.98
N ARG A 164 7.58 -1.05 4.54
CA ARG A 164 7.20 -1.79 3.31
C ARG A 164 7.82 -1.19 2.06
N LEU A 165 7.82 0.13 1.92
CA LEU A 165 8.46 0.83 0.80
C LEU A 165 9.98 0.60 0.78
N ALA A 166 10.63 0.60 1.94
CA ALA A 166 12.06 0.31 2.05
C ALA A 166 12.38 -1.15 1.66
N GLU A 167 11.55 -2.10 2.07
CA GLU A 167 11.73 -3.52 1.72
C GLU A 167 11.53 -3.76 0.23
N ALA A 168 10.47 -3.19 -0.37
CA ALA A 168 10.21 -3.28 -1.81
C ALA A 168 11.36 -2.67 -2.63
N LYS A 169 11.94 -1.55 -2.18
CA LYS A 169 13.11 -0.94 -2.81
C LYS A 169 14.34 -1.84 -2.72
N ARG A 170 14.54 -2.52 -1.59
CA ARG A 170 15.65 -3.47 -1.41
C ARG A 170 15.50 -4.65 -2.37
N GLU A 171 14.30 -5.22 -2.47
CA GLU A 171 14.01 -6.32 -3.41
C GLU A 171 14.24 -5.91 -4.86
N GLN A 172 13.77 -4.73 -5.26
CA GLN A 172 14.01 -4.19 -6.60
C GLN A 172 15.51 -4.05 -6.88
N THR A 173 16.27 -3.46 -5.95
CA THR A 173 17.72 -3.25 -6.12
C THR A 173 18.45 -4.60 -6.27
N ILE A 174 18.06 -5.61 -5.50
CA ILE A 174 18.64 -6.96 -5.61
C ILE A 174 18.28 -7.59 -6.95
N SER A 175 17.03 -7.46 -7.41
CA SER A 175 16.60 -8.01 -8.70
C SER A 175 17.36 -7.38 -9.87
N GLU A 176 17.56 -6.07 -9.85
CA GLU A 176 18.34 -5.34 -10.87
C GLU A 176 19.79 -5.81 -10.89
N PHE A 177 20.41 -5.94 -9.71
CA PHE A 177 21.78 -6.44 -9.58
C PHE A 177 21.95 -7.88 -10.10
N VAL A 178 21.00 -8.77 -9.79
CA VAL A 178 21.04 -10.16 -10.28
C VAL A 178 20.94 -10.20 -11.81
N ALA A 179 20.03 -9.42 -12.40
CA ALA A 179 19.88 -9.34 -13.85
C ALA A 179 21.16 -8.83 -14.53
N GLU A 180 21.76 -7.76 -14.01
CA GLU A 180 23.03 -7.22 -14.52
C GLU A 180 24.18 -8.25 -14.39
N SER A 181 24.23 -8.96 -13.26
CA SER A 181 25.24 -10.01 -13.03
C SER A 181 25.06 -11.20 -13.97
N GLU A 182 23.84 -11.60 -14.29
CA GLU A 182 23.56 -12.68 -15.25
C GLU A 182 24.01 -12.30 -16.66
N GLU A 183 23.76 -11.05 -17.08
CA GLU A 183 24.21 -10.53 -18.36
C GLU A 183 25.74 -10.50 -18.46
N THR A 184 26.42 -10.01 -17.42
CA THR A 184 27.90 -10.00 -17.39
C THR A 184 28.49 -11.41 -17.40
N ILE A 185 27.89 -12.36 -16.68
CA ILE A 185 28.33 -13.76 -16.69
C ILE A 185 28.12 -14.38 -18.09
N ALA A 186 26.99 -14.08 -18.74
CA ALA A 186 26.72 -14.57 -20.10
C ALA A 186 27.75 -14.04 -21.11
N ALA A 187 28.03 -12.73 -21.08
CA ALA A 187 29.06 -12.12 -21.92
C ALA A 187 30.45 -12.73 -21.64
N ALA A 188 30.82 -12.92 -20.38
CA ALA A 188 32.08 -13.54 -20.00
C ALA A 188 32.20 -14.99 -20.52
N ARG A 189 31.11 -15.76 -20.49
CA ARG A 189 31.07 -17.12 -21.08
C ARG A 189 31.30 -17.09 -22.59
N GLU A 190 30.65 -16.18 -23.29
CA GLU A 190 30.84 -16.03 -24.74
C GLU A 190 32.30 -15.68 -25.08
N TYR A 191 32.90 -14.74 -24.35
CA TYR A 191 34.32 -14.40 -24.54
C TYR A 191 35.25 -15.59 -24.24
N MET A 192 34.97 -16.38 -23.21
CA MET A 192 35.74 -17.59 -22.89
C MET A 192 35.63 -18.65 -24.00
N GLU A 193 34.44 -18.87 -24.56
CA GLU A 193 34.25 -19.79 -25.69
C GLU A 193 34.99 -19.31 -26.94
N GLN A 194 34.89 -18.02 -27.26
CA GLN A 194 35.63 -17.44 -28.38
C GLN A 194 37.15 -17.57 -28.16
N ALA A 195 37.65 -17.25 -26.97
CA ALA A 195 39.07 -17.39 -26.65
C ALA A 195 39.55 -18.84 -26.77
N LYS A 196 38.74 -19.81 -26.33
CA LYS A 196 39.02 -21.24 -26.50
C LYS A 196 39.10 -21.62 -27.98
N ALA A 197 38.13 -21.18 -28.80
CA ALA A 197 38.13 -21.45 -30.23
C ALA A 197 39.37 -20.85 -30.94
N TRP A 198 39.78 -19.62 -30.56
CA TRP A 198 41.00 -19.01 -31.06
C TRP A 198 42.26 -19.76 -30.63
N ALA A 199 42.32 -20.24 -29.39
CA ALA A 199 43.45 -21.03 -28.90
C ALA A 199 43.57 -22.37 -29.65
N GLU A 200 42.45 -23.07 -29.87
CA GLU A 200 42.40 -24.32 -30.65
C GLU A 200 42.83 -24.07 -32.11
N ALA A 201 42.34 -23.00 -32.74
CA ALA A 201 42.75 -22.62 -34.09
C ALA A 201 44.25 -22.30 -34.19
N ALA A 202 44.80 -21.56 -33.22
CA ALA A 202 46.22 -21.25 -33.16
C ALA A 202 47.08 -22.51 -32.97
N GLN A 203 46.62 -23.46 -32.15
CA GLN A 203 47.31 -24.75 -31.96
C GLN A 203 47.35 -25.58 -33.24
N LEU A 204 46.24 -25.64 -33.99
CA LEU A 204 46.17 -26.36 -35.27
C LEU A 204 47.10 -25.74 -36.32
N ILE A 205 47.15 -24.40 -36.40
CA ILE A 205 48.09 -23.67 -37.29
C ILE A 205 49.55 -23.98 -36.91
N ALA A 206 49.88 -23.99 -35.61
CA ALA A 206 51.24 -24.25 -35.13
C ALA A 206 51.71 -25.70 -35.40
N LEU A 207 50.78 -26.67 -35.46
CA LEU A 207 51.06 -28.08 -35.76
C LEU A 207 51.09 -28.40 -37.27
N GLY A 208 50.77 -27.43 -38.14
CA GLY A 208 50.76 -27.63 -39.60
C GLY A 208 49.62 -28.52 -40.11
N GLU A 209 48.59 -28.74 -39.29
CA GLU A 209 47.42 -29.53 -39.66
C GLU A 209 46.33 -28.63 -40.31
N PRO A 210 45.58 -29.13 -41.31
CA PRO A 210 44.51 -28.35 -41.92
C PRO A 210 43.38 -28.08 -40.92
N LEU A 211 42.99 -26.81 -40.79
CA LEU A 211 41.86 -26.39 -39.95
C LEU A 211 40.56 -27.09 -40.38
N PRO A 212 39.69 -27.51 -39.44
CA PRO A 212 38.36 -28.03 -39.74
C PRO A 212 37.54 -27.05 -40.60
N VAL A 213 36.84 -27.56 -41.62
CA VAL A 213 36.07 -26.77 -42.62
C VAL A 213 35.11 -25.74 -42.00
N VAL A 214 34.57 -26.02 -40.81
CA VAL A 214 33.65 -25.13 -40.08
C VAL A 214 34.33 -23.81 -39.65
N LEU A 215 35.59 -23.85 -39.23
CA LEU A 215 36.35 -22.67 -38.80
C LEU A 215 36.75 -21.78 -39.99
N GLN A 216 36.95 -22.36 -41.18
CA GLN A 216 37.27 -21.57 -42.38
C GLN A 216 36.08 -20.75 -42.87
N GLY A 217 34.86 -21.27 -42.74
CA GLY A 217 33.62 -20.58 -43.15
C GLY A 217 33.30 -19.38 -42.25
N GLU A 218 33.42 -19.53 -40.93
CA GLU A 218 33.17 -18.45 -39.97
C GLU A 218 34.27 -17.38 -39.99
N LEU A 219 35.54 -17.76 -40.18
CA LEU A 219 36.65 -16.81 -40.32
C LEU A 219 36.47 -15.95 -41.58
N LYS A 220 36.06 -16.55 -42.71
CA LYS A 220 35.72 -15.83 -43.96
C LYS A 220 34.51 -14.88 -43.77
N GLN A 221 33.50 -15.28 -42.99
CA GLN A 221 32.35 -14.41 -42.71
C GLN A 221 32.68 -13.23 -41.78
N ARG A 222 33.53 -13.42 -40.77
CA ARG A 222 33.97 -12.34 -39.86
C ARG A 222 34.98 -11.38 -40.51
N LEU A 223 35.70 -11.82 -41.56
CA LEU A 223 36.57 -10.97 -42.39
C LEU A 223 35.83 -10.23 -43.53
N LYS A 224 34.49 -10.26 -43.57
CA LYS A 224 33.66 -9.53 -44.56
C LYS A 224 33.78 -8.00 -44.42
N ASN A 225 34.90 -7.46 -44.86
CA ASN A 225 34.95 -6.15 -45.52
C ASN A 225 35.93 -6.12 -46.69
N ILE A 226 36.60 -7.24 -47.03
CA ILE A 226 37.38 -7.34 -48.27
C ILE A 226 37.14 -8.73 -48.87
N ASN A 227 36.30 -8.78 -49.90
CA ASN A 227 36.18 -9.96 -50.76
C ASN A 227 37.29 -9.87 -51.82
N CYS A 228 38.34 -10.71 -51.69
CA CYS A 228 39.47 -10.76 -52.62
C CYS A 228 39.35 -11.85 -53.69
N GLY A 229 38.14 -12.37 -53.95
CA GLY A 229 37.91 -13.39 -54.98
C GLY A 229 38.61 -14.74 -54.74
N GLU A 230 38.26 -15.75 -55.52
CA GLU A 230 39.01 -17.01 -55.62
C GLU A 230 39.89 -16.98 -56.87
N PHE A 231 41.05 -17.65 -56.81
CA PHE A 231 42.11 -17.59 -57.84
C PHE A 231 41.69 -18.00 -59.28
N ASN A 232 40.48 -18.53 -59.47
CA ASN A 232 40.05 -19.16 -60.73
C ASN A 232 38.79 -18.55 -61.38
N GLU A 233 38.28 -17.41 -60.90
CA GLU A 233 37.18 -16.71 -61.59
C GLU A 233 37.73 -15.67 -62.58
N ALA A 234 37.46 -15.89 -63.87
CA ALA A 234 37.69 -14.90 -64.90
C ALA A 234 36.62 -13.81 -64.79
N ASP A 235 37.08 -12.56 -64.66
CA ASP A 235 36.30 -11.33 -64.66
C ASP A 235 35.18 -11.20 -63.62
N THR A 236 35.56 -10.80 -62.40
CA THR A 236 34.68 -9.97 -61.55
C THR A 236 35.45 -8.85 -60.84
N ASP A 237 35.02 -7.63 -61.14
CA ASP A 237 35.13 -6.35 -60.43
C ASP A 237 36.06 -6.27 -59.22
N LYS A 238 37.32 -5.91 -59.49
CA LYS A 238 38.26 -5.47 -58.46
C LYS A 238 37.97 -4.01 -58.10
N VAL A 239 37.68 -3.71 -56.83
CA VAL A 239 37.78 -2.33 -56.33
C VAL A 239 39.26 -1.98 -56.24
N VAL A 240 39.80 -1.40 -57.31
CA VAL A 240 41.17 -0.88 -57.33
C VAL A 240 41.11 0.56 -56.84
N MET A 241 41.68 0.81 -55.65
CA MET A 241 41.88 2.17 -55.13
C MET A 241 43.31 2.63 -55.42
N ARG A 242 43.45 3.65 -56.27
CA ARG A 242 44.74 4.28 -56.59
C ARG A 242 44.92 5.56 -55.76
N HIS A 243 46.15 5.87 -55.33
CA HIS A 243 46.46 7.11 -54.62
C HIS A 243 47.64 7.86 -55.26
N GLY A 244 47.59 9.19 -55.30
CA GLY A 244 48.61 10.02 -55.95
C GLY A 244 48.33 11.52 -55.91
N LEU A 245 49.20 12.31 -56.54
CA LEU A 245 48.97 13.75 -56.76
C LEU A 245 47.86 13.94 -57.80
N ASP A 246 47.11 15.04 -57.72
CA ASP A 246 46.07 15.38 -58.71
C ASP A 246 46.63 15.48 -60.14
N SER A 247 47.88 15.96 -60.27
CA SER A 247 48.58 16.07 -61.55
C SER A 247 48.91 14.73 -62.21
N ASP A 248 48.92 13.66 -61.41
CA ASP A 248 49.40 12.34 -61.82
C ASP A 248 48.24 11.33 -61.90
N LEU A 249 46.98 11.79 -61.79
CA LEU A 249 45.80 10.94 -61.85
C LEU A 249 45.66 10.34 -63.28
N PRO A 250 45.86 9.02 -63.46
CA PRO A 250 45.67 8.39 -64.77
C PRO A 250 44.18 8.29 -65.11
N GLU A 251 43.86 8.04 -66.38
CA GLU A 251 42.51 7.66 -66.78
C GLU A 251 42.12 6.33 -66.11
N LEU A 252 41.05 6.37 -65.31
CA LEU A 252 40.53 5.25 -64.55
C LEU A 252 39.57 4.45 -65.45
N SER A 253 39.71 3.14 -65.44
CA SER A 253 38.75 2.25 -66.11
C SER A 253 37.40 2.27 -65.38
N ILE A 254 36.33 1.85 -66.08
CA ILE A 254 34.99 1.72 -65.47
C ILE A 254 35.08 0.82 -64.22
N GLY A 255 34.68 1.36 -63.07
CA GLY A 255 34.72 0.64 -61.78
C GLY A 255 36.00 0.85 -60.96
N GLU A 256 37.02 1.53 -61.47
CA GLU A 256 38.18 1.95 -60.68
C GLU A 256 37.88 3.23 -59.88
N MET A 257 38.48 3.35 -58.70
CA MET A 257 38.38 4.54 -57.85
C MET A 257 39.78 5.07 -57.51
N ALA A 258 39.91 6.39 -57.35
CA ALA A 258 41.15 6.99 -56.89
C ALA A 258 40.91 8.05 -55.82
N ILE A 259 41.77 8.10 -54.81
CA ILE A 259 41.80 9.18 -53.83
C ILE A 259 43.13 9.90 -53.98
N THR A 260 43.08 11.19 -54.28
CA THR A 260 44.28 11.99 -54.42
C THR A 260 44.71 12.58 -53.08
N GLN A 261 45.94 13.07 -52.99
CA GLN A 261 46.50 13.63 -51.76
C GLN A 261 45.75 14.87 -51.25
N THR A 262 44.99 15.55 -52.13
CA THR A 262 44.13 16.70 -51.77
C THR A 262 42.80 16.27 -51.14
N GLY A 263 42.54 14.95 -51.05
CA GLY A 263 41.32 14.37 -50.51
C GLY A 263 40.20 14.21 -51.54
N SER A 264 40.48 14.48 -52.81
CA SER A 264 39.53 14.30 -53.92
C SER A 264 39.36 12.83 -54.27
N LEU A 265 38.13 12.36 -54.41
CA LEU A 265 37.72 11.00 -54.72
C LEU A 265 37.18 10.97 -56.15
N TYR A 266 37.77 10.14 -57.00
CA TYR A 266 37.37 9.96 -58.40
C TYR A 266 36.85 8.54 -58.64
N ALA A 267 35.91 8.38 -59.57
CA ALA A 267 35.53 7.10 -60.16
C ALA A 267 35.69 7.14 -61.69
N GLY A 268 36.23 6.06 -62.26
CA GLY A 268 36.29 5.90 -63.71
C GLY A 268 34.92 5.53 -64.28
N LEU A 269 34.48 6.28 -65.30
CA LEU A 269 33.32 5.97 -66.12
C LEU A 269 33.75 5.85 -67.60
N ASP A 270 32.83 5.40 -68.45
CA ASP A 270 32.99 5.34 -69.92
C ASP A 270 33.29 6.71 -70.56
N THR A 271 32.98 7.79 -69.84
CA THR A 271 33.22 9.19 -70.24
C THR A 271 34.45 9.81 -69.56
N GLY A 272 35.27 9.00 -68.88
CA GLY A 272 36.47 9.41 -68.14
C GLY A 272 36.27 9.52 -66.62
N ASN A 273 37.26 10.07 -65.93
CA ASN A 273 37.25 10.20 -64.47
C ASN A 273 36.21 11.21 -63.99
N VAL A 274 35.33 10.81 -63.08
CA VAL A 274 34.33 11.66 -62.43
C VAL A 274 34.70 11.87 -60.98
N LEU A 275 34.83 13.13 -60.58
CA LEU A 275 35.01 13.51 -59.19
C LEU A 275 33.70 13.26 -58.41
N LEU A 276 33.80 12.49 -57.34
CA LEU A 276 32.69 12.07 -56.48
C LEU A 276 32.54 12.92 -55.21
N ASN A 277 33.56 13.66 -54.79
CA ASN A 277 33.50 14.57 -53.65
C ASN A 277 34.04 15.97 -54.02
N GLY A 278 33.47 17.03 -53.43
CA GLY A 278 33.76 18.41 -53.84
C GLY A 278 32.76 18.94 -54.85
N VAL A 279 31.50 19.11 -54.41
CA VAL A 279 30.38 19.61 -55.24
C VAL A 279 30.56 21.09 -55.62
N PHE A 280 31.48 21.79 -54.93
CA PHE A 280 31.78 23.19 -55.20
C PHE A 280 33.26 23.52 -55.05
N THR A 281 33.70 24.57 -55.74
CA THR A 281 35.02 25.19 -55.57
C THR A 281 34.85 26.70 -55.38
N ALA A 282 35.72 27.34 -54.59
CA ALA A 282 35.67 28.78 -54.33
C ALA A 282 36.96 29.43 -54.82
N GLY A 283 36.85 30.46 -55.65
CA GLY A 283 37.99 31.12 -56.26
C GLY A 283 37.62 32.39 -57.01
N ALA A 284 38.60 33.26 -57.23
CA ALA A 284 38.41 34.53 -57.94
C ALA A 284 38.33 34.34 -59.46
N GLU A 285 38.89 33.25 -59.98
CA GLU A 285 38.86 32.87 -61.39
C GLU A 285 37.93 31.66 -61.59
N ALA A 286 37.34 31.58 -62.78
CA ALA A 286 36.44 30.51 -63.13
C ALA A 286 37.20 29.17 -63.19
N PRO A 287 36.71 28.10 -62.55
CA PRO A 287 37.39 26.83 -62.55
C PRO A 287 37.31 26.16 -63.93
N ASP A 288 38.36 25.43 -64.30
CA ASP A 288 38.40 24.66 -65.55
C ASP A 288 37.38 23.51 -65.56
N ASN A 289 37.08 22.95 -64.39
CA ASN A 289 36.10 21.88 -64.26
C ASN A 289 34.67 22.42 -64.23
N LYS A 290 34.01 22.29 -65.38
CA LYS A 290 32.64 22.75 -65.67
C LYS A 290 31.52 21.91 -65.03
N ARG A 291 31.85 20.85 -64.28
CA ARG A 291 30.87 19.96 -63.62
C ARG A 291 30.65 20.29 -62.14
N LEU A 292 31.23 21.37 -61.64
CA LEU A 292 31.19 21.81 -60.24
C LEU A 292 30.33 23.06 -60.09
N LEU A 293 29.86 23.35 -58.88
CA LEU A 293 29.39 24.69 -58.53
C LEU A 293 30.59 25.59 -58.20
N TRP A 294 30.62 26.80 -58.74
CA TRP A 294 31.71 27.75 -58.47
C TRP A 294 31.23 28.88 -57.57
N ILE A 295 31.89 29.10 -56.44
CA ILE A 295 31.71 30.29 -55.61
C ILE A 295 32.71 31.35 -56.09
N ASP A 296 32.24 32.31 -56.87
CA ASP A 296 33.05 33.40 -57.41
C ASP A 296 33.38 34.42 -56.32
N THR A 297 34.58 34.29 -55.76
CA THR A 297 35.01 35.16 -54.65
C THR A 297 35.43 36.55 -55.11
N ALA A 298 35.63 36.78 -56.42
CA ALA A 298 35.88 38.11 -56.98
C ALA A 298 34.60 38.93 -57.11
N HIS A 299 33.45 38.27 -57.32
CA HIS A 299 32.15 38.91 -57.52
C HIS A 299 31.17 38.55 -56.41
N ALA A 300 31.47 39.02 -55.20
CA ALA A 300 30.61 38.93 -54.02
C ALA A 300 30.25 37.50 -53.56
N ASN A 301 31.15 36.54 -53.76
CA ASN A 301 30.96 35.13 -53.39
C ASN A 301 29.71 34.51 -54.04
N ALA A 302 29.37 34.95 -55.25
CA ALA A 302 28.19 34.45 -55.96
C ALA A 302 28.37 33.00 -56.38
N VAL A 303 27.39 32.15 -56.09
CA VAL A 303 27.36 30.75 -56.54
C VAL A 303 26.94 30.71 -58.01
N LYS A 304 27.76 30.08 -58.84
CA LYS A 304 27.59 29.93 -60.28
C LYS A 304 27.59 28.44 -60.68
N TRP A 305 26.85 28.13 -61.74
CA TRP A 305 26.81 26.83 -62.39
C TRP A 305 27.15 27.00 -63.88
N TYR A 306 27.68 25.97 -64.53
CA TYR A 306 28.01 26.03 -65.95
C TYR A 306 26.84 25.48 -66.79
N ASP A 307 26.28 26.30 -67.68
CA ASP A 307 25.08 25.97 -68.45
C ASP A 307 25.34 25.14 -69.73
N GLY A 308 26.60 24.76 -69.96
CA GLY A 308 27.06 24.13 -71.19
C GLY A 308 27.85 25.09 -72.09
N ALA A 309 27.63 26.40 -71.96
CA ALA A 309 28.33 27.44 -72.73
C ALA A 309 29.11 28.43 -71.86
N GLN A 310 28.59 28.83 -70.70
CA GLN A 310 29.18 29.84 -69.82
C GLN A 310 28.78 29.63 -68.35
N TRP A 311 29.50 30.28 -67.44
CA TRP A 311 29.19 30.27 -66.01
C TRP A 311 28.08 31.27 -65.69
N GLN A 312 26.94 30.76 -65.22
CA GLN A 312 25.74 31.52 -64.88
C GLN A 312 25.54 31.59 -63.37
N GLY A 313 24.93 32.67 -62.88
CA GLY A 313 24.50 32.74 -61.48
C GLY A 313 23.39 31.72 -61.17
N ILE A 314 23.38 31.17 -59.95
CA ILE A 314 22.34 30.20 -59.55
C ILE A 314 20.92 30.78 -59.55
N ALA A 315 20.78 32.11 -59.45
CA ALA A 315 19.49 32.81 -59.51
C ALA A 315 18.76 32.63 -60.86
N THR A 316 19.47 32.25 -61.93
CA THR A 316 18.88 31.97 -63.24
C THR A 316 18.79 30.48 -63.55
N ALA A 317 19.10 29.61 -62.58
CA ALA A 317 18.98 28.17 -62.76
C ALA A 317 17.51 27.74 -62.75
N THR A 318 17.04 27.16 -63.85
CA THR A 318 15.79 26.40 -63.90
C THR A 318 16.12 24.93 -63.71
N PHE A 319 15.91 24.42 -62.51
CA PHE A 319 15.96 22.98 -62.25
C PHE A 319 14.62 22.38 -62.70
N GLY A 320 14.67 21.54 -63.73
CA GLY A 320 13.53 20.73 -64.19
C GLY A 320 13.36 19.48 -63.36
#